data_AF-A0A8J2PX29-F1
#
_entry.id   AF-A0A8J2PX29-F1
#
_cell.length_a   1.000
_cell.length_b   1.000
_cell.length_c   1.000
_cell.angle_alpha   90.00
_cell.angle_beta   90.00
_cell.angle_gamma   90.00
#
_symmetry.space_group_name_H-M   'P 1'
#
loop_
_entity.id
_entity.type
_entity.pdbx_description
1 polymer ?
#
loop_
_entity_poly.entity_id
_entity_poly.type
_entity_poly.pdbx_seq_one_letter_code
_entity_poly.pdbx_strand_id
1 'polypeptide(L)'
;MFGLGPWWYNFSQFHRSELTVDNLILVPSPYIELTIFGTFKAAEFLSFVGGCIVHPVYRLFLLRNLTPEKTTNNSFKIIRNKCRNIQGRFLLASFIVGPLTVLTCVNYYSLGRKDAKELCYQIRCNEKMMVWDRAALSLGFLGWYWKRFKGAVDGINLASVYTAYYFTVQKRLTNAPTTDRIKPSQRPKSLEEAEETKNFPFLVQTAAESRKSLGSTASLRIRTS
;
A
#
# COMPACT_ATOMS: atom_id res chain seq x y z
N MET A 1 -2.79 10.00 -17.93
CA MET A 1 -2.02 9.42 -16.80
C MET A 1 -3.00 8.99 -15.71
N PHE A 2 -2.92 7.75 -15.18
CA PHE A 2 -3.94 7.08 -14.33
C PHE A 2 -4.26 7.74 -12.96
N GLY A 3 -3.84 8.98 -12.69
CA GLY A 3 -4.08 9.67 -11.42
C GLY A 3 -3.25 9.14 -10.24
N LEU A 4 -2.27 8.28 -10.46
CA LEU A 4 -1.48 7.63 -9.39
C LEU A 4 -0.34 8.48 -8.80
N GLY A 5 -0.18 9.72 -9.25
CA GLY A 5 0.85 10.64 -8.75
C GLY A 5 0.78 10.83 -7.23
N PRO A 6 -0.37 11.29 -6.68
CA PRO A 6 -0.55 11.44 -5.24
C PRO A 6 -0.27 10.16 -4.45
N TRP A 7 -0.73 9.01 -4.95
CA TRP A 7 -0.42 7.71 -4.36
C TRP A 7 1.09 7.47 -4.31
N TRP A 8 1.81 7.65 -5.42
CA TRP A 8 3.25 7.41 -5.50
C TRP A 8 4.05 8.34 -4.58
N TYR A 9 3.67 9.61 -4.46
CA TYR A 9 4.34 10.55 -3.56
C TYR A 9 4.22 10.11 -2.09
N ASN A 10 3.01 9.72 -1.68
CA ASN A 10 2.77 9.22 -0.32
C ASN A 10 3.45 7.88 -0.05
N PHE A 11 3.46 6.99 -1.05
CA PHE A 11 4.10 5.68 -0.96
C PHE A 11 5.63 5.79 -0.92
N SER A 12 6.26 6.45 -1.90
CA SER A 12 7.72 6.51 -2.05
C SER A 12 8.41 7.45 -1.07
N GLN A 13 7.75 8.55 -0.71
CA GLN A 13 8.29 9.66 0.09
C GLN A 13 9.57 10.30 -0.45
N PHE A 14 9.93 10.05 -1.72
CA PHE A 14 11.13 10.63 -2.34
C PHE A 14 10.98 12.11 -2.66
N HIS A 15 9.81 12.52 -3.16
CA HIS A 15 9.54 13.89 -3.56
C HIS A 15 9.02 14.71 -2.39
N ARG A 16 9.96 15.36 -1.68
CA ARG A 16 9.63 16.14 -0.49
C ARG A 16 8.61 17.24 -0.77
N SER A 17 8.73 18.00 -1.86
CA SER A 17 7.81 19.09 -2.19
C SER A 17 6.34 18.64 -2.34
N GLU A 18 6.12 17.39 -2.77
CA GLU A 18 4.80 16.84 -3.07
C GLU A 18 4.12 16.15 -1.87
N LEU A 19 4.80 16.03 -0.73
CA LEU A 19 4.25 15.45 0.51
C LEU A 19 3.40 16.48 1.27
N THR A 20 2.30 16.89 0.67
CA THR A 20 1.32 17.83 1.25
C THR A 20 0.09 17.10 1.77
N VAL A 21 -0.62 17.71 2.72
CA VAL A 21 -1.90 17.19 3.23
C VAL A 21 -2.93 17.08 2.10
N ASP A 22 -2.92 18.02 1.16
CA ASP A 22 -3.77 17.98 -0.03
C ASP A 22 -3.53 16.73 -0.89
N ASN A 23 -2.28 16.39 -1.16
CA ASN A 23 -1.93 15.19 -1.92
C ASN A 23 -2.22 13.90 -1.12
N LEU A 24 -2.18 13.95 0.21
CA LEU A 24 -2.53 12.80 1.06
C LEU A 24 -4.03 12.47 0.95
N ILE A 25 -4.89 13.48 0.97
CA ILE A 25 -6.37 13.37 0.90
C ILE A 25 -6.84 13.08 -0.54
N LEU A 26 -6.09 13.53 -1.55
CA LEU A 26 -6.46 13.36 -2.94
C LEU A 26 -6.31 11.91 -3.41
N VAL A 27 -7.44 11.21 -3.53
CA VAL A 27 -7.55 9.84 -4.06
C VAL A 27 -8.40 9.85 -5.35
N PRO A 28 -7.78 10.11 -6.52
CA PRO A 28 -8.52 10.23 -7.78
C PRO A 28 -9.03 8.88 -8.30
N SER A 29 -8.26 7.81 -8.08
CA SER A 29 -8.48 6.46 -8.63
C SER A 29 -8.51 5.39 -7.52
N PRO A 30 -9.53 5.40 -6.62
CA PRO A 30 -9.54 4.57 -5.42
C PRO A 30 -9.45 3.07 -5.72
N TYR A 31 -10.21 2.56 -6.70
CA TYR A 31 -10.19 1.13 -7.03
C TYR A 31 -8.84 0.66 -7.59
N ILE A 32 -8.13 1.53 -8.33
CA ILE A 32 -6.78 1.21 -8.82
C ILE A 32 -5.80 1.17 -7.66
N GLU A 33 -5.86 2.15 -6.74
CA GLU A 33 -5.03 2.16 -5.54
C GLU A 33 -5.28 0.94 -4.65
N LEU A 34 -6.54 0.56 -4.45
CA LEU A 34 -6.90 -0.68 -3.74
C LEU A 34 -6.36 -1.92 -4.45
N THR A 35 -6.40 -1.95 -5.79
CA THR A 35 -5.85 -3.06 -6.58
C THR A 35 -4.34 -3.17 -6.40
N ILE A 36 -3.62 -2.04 -6.41
CA ILE A 36 -2.18 -2.00 -6.15
C ILE A 36 -1.89 -2.50 -4.74
N PHE A 37 -2.59 -1.97 -3.73
CA PHE A 37 -2.45 -2.40 -2.35
C PHE A 37 -2.72 -3.90 -2.16
N GLY A 38 -3.83 -4.41 -2.72
CA GLY A 38 -4.16 -5.82 -2.68
C GLY A 38 -3.12 -6.70 -3.38
N THR A 39 -2.49 -6.19 -4.45
CA THR A 39 -1.37 -6.89 -5.11
C THR A 39 -0.15 -6.97 -4.20
N PHE A 40 0.20 -5.91 -3.49
CA PHE A 40 1.28 -5.94 -2.48
C PHE A 40 0.98 -6.97 -1.38
N LYS A 41 -0.22 -6.92 -0.79
CA LYS A 41 -0.61 -7.86 0.27
C LYS A 41 -0.64 -9.32 -0.21
N ALA A 42 -1.14 -9.56 -1.43
CA ALA A 42 -1.09 -10.88 -2.03
C ALA A 42 0.36 -11.33 -2.30
N ALA A 43 1.24 -10.43 -2.74
CA ALA A 43 2.64 -10.74 -2.98
C ALA A 43 3.37 -11.11 -1.69
N GLU A 44 3.14 -10.38 -0.61
CA GLU A 44 3.68 -10.68 0.73
C GLU A 44 3.18 -12.06 1.22
N PHE A 45 1.87 -12.27 1.18
CA PHE A 45 1.26 -13.51 1.66
C PHE A 45 1.72 -14.74 0.85
N LEU A 46 1.63 -14.67 -0.49
CA LEU A 46 2.02 -15.80 -1.34
C LEU A 46 3.54 -16.02 -1.34
N SER A 47 4.35 -14.98 -1.16
CA SER A 47 5.80 -15.12 -0.95
C SER A 47 6.10 -15.90 0.34
N PHE A 48 5.37 -15.61 1.41
CA PHE A 48 5.49 -16.35 2.66
C PHE A 48 5.05 -17.81 2.48
N VAL A 49 3.87 -18.06 1.91
CA VAL A 49 3.38 -19.43 1.65
C VAL A 49 4.35 -20.20 0.76
N GLY A 50 4.79 -19.60 -0.36
CA GLY A 50 5.69 -20.23 -1.30
C GLY A 50 7.07 -20.53 -0.72
N GLY A 51 7.64 -19.59 0.04
CA GLY A 51 9.01 -19.69 0.58
C GLY A 51 9.11 -20.45 1.90
N CYS A 52 8.18 -20.23 2.82
CA CYS A 52 8.25 -20.76 4.19
C CYS A 52 7.45 -22.04 4.39
N ILE A 53 6.43 -22.32 3.57
CA ILE A 53 5.56 -23.49 3.73
C ILE A 53 5.78 -24.48 2.58
N VAL A 54 5.48 -24.05 1.35
CA VAL A 54 5.47 -24.95 0.18
C VAL A 54 6.87 -25.43 -0.17
N HIS A 55 7.87 -24.54 -0.17
CA HIS A 55 9.25 -24.90 -0.46
C HIS A 55 9.81 -26.02 0.45
N PRO A 56 9.77 -25.91 1.79
CA PRO A 56 10.28 -26.98 2.66
C PRO A 56 9.46 -28.27 2.58
N VAL A 57 8.12 -28.18 2.57
CA VAL A 57 7.24 -29.36 2.47
C VAL A 57 7.48 -30.12 1.17
N TYR A 58 7.53 -29.41 0.05
CA TYR A 58 7.76 -30.01 -1.26
C TYR A 58 9.18 -30.60 -1.37
N ARG A 59 10.17 -29.95 -0.75
CA ARG A 59 11.54 -30.49 -0.68
C ARG A 59 11.57 -31.81 0.08
N LEU A 60 10.93 -31.90 1.24
CA LEU A 60 10.85 -33.13 2.02
C LEU A 60 10.16 -34.25 1.25
N PHE A 61 9.03 -33.93 0.60
CA PHE A 61 8.31 -34.87 -0.27
C PHE A 61 9.20 -35.42 -1.39
N LEU A 62 9.93 -34.55 -2.11
CA LEU A 62 10.81 -34.98 -3.18
C LEU A 62 12.00 -35.82 -2.68
N LEU A 63 12.56 -35.48 -1.53
CA LEU A 63 13.66 -36.23 -0.93
C LEU A 63 13.22 -37.63 -0.50
N ARG A 64 12.01 -37.76 0.06
CA ARG A 64 11.46 -39.05 0.49
C ARG A 64 11.15 -40.00 -0.66
N ASN A 65 10.87 -39.45 -1.84
CA ASN A 65 10.55 -40.22 -3.06
C ASN A 65 11.77 -40.51 -3.95
N LEU A 66 13.00 -40.21 -3.48
CA LEU A 66 14.21 -40.58 -4.22
C LEU A 66 14.47 -42.08 -4.08
N THR A 67 14.48 -42.80 -5.20
CA THR A 67 14.98 -44.18 -5.22
C THR A 67 16.52 -44.17 -5.21
N PRO A 68 17.18 -45.03 -4.41
CA PRO A 68 18.64 -45.06 -4.29
C PRO A 68 19.32 -45.31 -5.64
N GLU A 69 18.69 -46.12 -6.50
CA GLU A 69 19.19 -46.48 -7.84
C GLU A 69 19.26 -45.29 -8.82
N LYS A 70 18.41 -44.26 -8.66
CA LYS A 70 18.37 -43.07 -9.52
C LYS A 70 19.05 -41.86 -8.87
N THR A 71 19.63 -42.05 -7.68
CA THR A 71 20.23 -40.97 -6.92
C THR A 71 21.64 -40.73 -7.44
N THR A 72 21.86 -39.52 -7.98
CA THR A 72 23.19 -39.04 -8.36
C THR A 72 23.61 -37.91 -7.43
N ASN A 73 24.90 -37.56 -7.42
CA ASN A 73 25.40 -36.40 -6.68
C ASN A 73 24.70 -35.07 -7.08
N ASN A 74 24.05 -35.03 -8.26
CA ASN A 74 23.31 -33.85 -8.74
C ASN A 74 21.83 -33.83 -8.36
N SER A 75 21.24 -34.94 -7.89
CA SER A 75 19.81 -35.03 -7.58
C SER A 75 19.36 -33.97 -6.57
N PHE A 76 20.17 -33.71 -5.54
CA PHE A 76 19.90 -32.65 -4.54
C PHE A 76 19.89 -31.23 -5.14
N LYS A 77 20.79 -30.94 -6.09
CA LYS A 77 20.83 -29.64 -6.79
C LYS A 77 19.58 -29.45 -7.64
N ILE A 78 19.14 -30.50 -8.34
CA ILE A 78 17.93 -30.50 -9.16
C ILE A 78 16.68 -30.27 -8.30
N ILE A 79 16.54 -31.00 -7.19
CA ILE A 79 15.43 -30.84 -6.25
C ILE A 79 15.39 -29.41 -5.71
N ARG A 80 16.53 -28.86 -5.26
CA ARG A 80 16.61 -27.48 -4.78
C ARG A 80 16.17 -26.48 -5.85
N ASN A 81 16.63 -26.64 -7.08
CA ASN A 81 16.26 -25.73 -8.17
C ASN A 81 14.75 -25.81 -8.48
N LYS A 82 14.17 -27.01 -8.47
CA LYS A 82 12.73 -27.23 -8.67
C LYS A 82 11.89 -26.58 -7.57
N CYS A 83 12.28 -26.77 -6.30
CA CYS A 83 11.59 -26.14 -5.16
C CYS A 83 11.67 -24.60 -5.25
N ARG A 84 12.85 -24.06 -5.58
CA ARG A 84 13.00 -22.60 -5.76
C ARG A 84 12.19 -22.07 -6.94
N ASN A 85 12.06 -22.83 -8.04
CA ASN A 85 11.19 -22.44 -9.16
C ASN A 85 9.73 -22.31 -8.71
N ILE A 86 9.24 -23.26 -7.91
CA ILE A 86 7.87 -23.21 -7.36
C ILE A 86 7.69 -21.98 -6.47
N GLN A 87 8.64 -21.70 -5.58
CA GLN A 87 8.62 -20.50 -4.74
C GLN A 87 8.42 -19.22 -5.58
N GLY A 88 9.19 -19.03 -6.65
CA GLY A 88 9.02 -17.87 -7.54
C GLY A 88 7.67 -17.80 -8.26
N ARG A 89 7.02 -18.95 -8.52
CA ARG A 89 5.69 -18.99 -9.14
C ARG A 89 4.58 -18.51 -8.21
N PHE A 90 4.73 -18.68 -6.89
CA PHE A 90 3.78 -18.13 -5.92
C PHE A 90 3.74 -16.60 -5.96
N LEU A 91 4.91 -15.96 -6.09
CA LEU A 91 4.97 -14.51 -6.31
C LEU A 91 4.34 -14.10 -7.64
N LEU A 92 4.53 -14.88 -8.71
CA LEU A 92 3.85 -14.58 -9.98
C LEU A 92 2.32 -14.73 -9.88
N ALA A 93 1.84 -15.70 -9.09
CA ALA A 93 0.41 -15.88 -8.86
C ALA A 93 -0.23 -14.67 -8.14
N SER A 94 0.54 -13.89 -7.37
CA SER A 94 -0.01 -12.73 -6.66
C SER A 94 -0.48 -11.61 -7.58
N PHE A 95 0.07 -11.49 -8.79
CA PHE A 95 -0.39 -10.52 -9.79
C PHE A 95 -1.79 -10.83 -10.33
N ILE A 96 -2.25 -12.07 -10.16
CA ILE A 96 -3.61 -12.48 -10.53
C ILE A 96 -4.49 -12.50 -9.27
N VAL A 97 -4.02 -13.13 -8.19
CA VAL A 97 -4.77 -13.27 -6.94
C VAL A 97 -5.07 -11.90 -6.31
N GLY A 98 -4.11 -10.97 -6.28
CA GLY A 98 -4.29 -9.64 -5.68
C GLY A 98 -5.46 -8.85 -6.29
N PRO A 99 -5.46 -8.58 -7.60
CA PRO A 99 -6.57 -7.91 -8.26
C PRO A 99 -7.90 -8.66 -8.13
N LEU A 100 -7.89 -9.99 -8.22
CA LEU A 100 -9.11 -10.79 -8.04
C LEU A 100 -9.68 -10.66 -6.63
N THR A 101 -8.83 -10.71 -5.59
CA THR A 101 -9.25 -10.53 -4.19
C THR A 101 -9.83 -9.12 -3.95
N VAL A 102 -9.27 -8.09 -4.57
CA VAL A 102 -9.80 -6.73 -4.47
C VAL A 102 -11.14 -6.63 -5.18
N LEU A 103 -11.26 -7.20 -6.38
CA LEU A 103 -12.51 -7.23 -7.14
C LEU A 103 -13.62 -7.94 -6.36
N THR A 104 -13.33 -9.12 -5.78
CA THR A 104 -14.31 -9.85 -4.97
C THR A 104 -14.68 -9.08 -3.70
N CYS A 105 -13.72 -8.43 -3.04
CA CYS A 105 -13.98 -7.59 -1.87
C CYS A 105 -14.91 -6.41 -2.21
N VAL A 106 -14.60 -5.68 -3.29
CA VAL A 106 -15.41 -4.54 -3.74
C VAL A 106 -16.83 -4.97 -4.08
N ASN A 107 -16.99 -6.09 -4.78
CA ASN A 107 -18.31 -6.60 -5.16
C ASN A 107 -19.10 -7.17 -3.98
N TYR A 108 -18.45 -7.93 -3.09
CA TYR A 108 -19.10 -8.58 -1.95
C TYR A 108 -19.60 -7.56 -0.93
N TYR A 109 -18.77 -6.56 -0.61
CA TYR A 109 -19.14 -5.49 0.31
C TYR A 109 -19.87 -4.32 -0.36
N SER A 110 -20.11 -4.37 -1.67
CA SER A 110 -20.71 -3.29 -2.46
C SER A 110 -20.03 -1.93 -2.18
N LEU A 111 -18.70 -1.92 -2.22
CA LEU A 111 -17.90 -0.80 -1.73
C LEU A 111 -18.11 0.45 -2.62
N GLY A 112 -18.84 1.42 -2.09
CA GLY A 112 -19.10 2.69 -2.76
C GLY A 112 -17.81 3.46 -3.04
N ARG A 113 -17.83 4.37 -4.02
CA ARG A 113 -16.65 5.16 -4.37
C ARG A 113 -16.13 6.01 -3.20
N LYS A 114 -17.03 6.50 -2.33
CA LYS A 114 -16.67 7.26 -1.13
C LYS A 114 -15.92 6.39 -0.13
N ASP A 115 -16.48 5.24 0.21
CA ASP A 115 -15.88 4.27 1.14
C ASP A 115 -14.52 3.76 0.63
N ALA A 116 -14.41 3.52 -0.69
CA ALA A 116 -13.17 3.12 -1.33
C ALA A 116 -12.07 4.19 -1.20
N LYS A 117 -12.43 5.49 -1.30
CA LYS A 117 -11.48 6.59 -1.08
C LYS A 117 -11.04 6.67 0.36
N GLU A 118 -11.99 6.57 1.30
CA GLU A 118 -11.71 6.59 2.74
C GLU A 118 -10.78 5.44 3.12
N LEU A 119 -11.03 4.24 2.62
CA LEU A 119 -10.16 3.08 2.82
C LEU A 119 -8.74 3.34 2.30
N CYS A 120 -8.60 3.89 1.07
CA CYS A 120 -7.29 4.27 0.54
C CYS A 120 -6.58 5.32 1.41
N TYR A 121 -7.31 6.32 1.90
CA TYR A 121 -6.77 7.34 2.79
C TYR A 121 -6.25 6.74 4.10
N GLN A 122 -7.03 5.84 4.71
CA GLN A 122 -6.63 5.12 5.93
C GLN A 122 -5.39 4.26 5.69
N ILE A 123 -5.31 3.57 4.54
CA ILE A 123 -4.13 2.80 4.14
C ILE A 123 -2.90 3.70 4.04
N ARG A 124 -3.00 4.85 3.36
CA ARG A 124 -1.89 5.83 3.25
C ARG A 124 -1.45 6.35 4.62
N CYS A 125 -2.38 6.53 5.55
CA CYS A 125 -2.11 6.99 6.91
C CYS A 125 -1.53 5.90 7.82
N ASN A 126 -1.67 4.63 7.45
CA ASN A 126 -1.18 3.50 8.24
C ASN A 126 0.32 3.30 8.04
N GLU A 127 1.10 3.92 8.94
CA GLU A 127 2.57 3.84 8.92
C GLU A 127 3.08 2.39 8.88
N LYS A 128 2.47 1.49 9.65
CA LYS A 128 2.91 0.09 9.70
C LYS A 128 2.80 -0.58 8.35
N MET A 129 1.65 -0.42 7.68
CA MET A 129 1.43 -0.98 6.34
C MET A 129 2.38 -0.35 5.32
N MET A 130 2.50 0.97 5.31
CA MET A 130 3.36 1.67 4.34
C MET A 130 4.84 1.35 4.50
N VAL A 131 5.35 1.21 5.72
CA VAL A 131 6.75 0.78 5.95
C VAL A 131 6.95 -0.66 5.50
N TRP A 132 5.96 -1.53 5.75
CA TRP A 132 6.02 -2.93 5.32
C TRP A 132 6.07 -3.06 3.81
N ASP A 133 5.15 -2.40 3.09
CA ASP A 133 5.07 -2.46 1.63
C ASP A 133 6.34 -1.90 0.98
N ARG A 134 6.88 -0.80 1.51
CA ARG A 134 8.15 -0.21 1.03
C ARG A 134 9.35 -1.12 1.25
N ALA A 135 9.44 -1.75 2.41
CA ALA A 135 10.51 -2.70 2.71
C ALA A 135 10.40 -3.94 1.81
N ALA A 136 9.19 -4.46 1.62
CA ALA A 136 8.91 -5.59 0.73
C ALA A 136 9.28 -5.26 -0.71
N LEU A 137 8.91 -4.06 -1.20
CA LEU A 137 9.30 -3.62 -2.55
C LEU A 137 10.82 -3.51 -2.69
N SER A 138 11.47 -2.88 -1.72
CA SER A 138 12.92 -2.57 -1.77
C SER A 138 13.78 -3.84 -1.68
N LEU A 139 13.53 -4.70 -0.69
CA LEU A 139 14.25 -5.97 -0.53
C LEU A 139 13.81 -7.00 -1.57
N GLY A 140 12.55 -6.99 -1.98
CA GLY A 140 12.05 -7.80 -3.09
C GLY A 140 12.75 -7.45 -4.40
N PHE A 141 12.96 -6.16 -4.69
CA PHE A 141 13.70 -5.72 -5.87
C PHE A 141 15.18 -6.11 -5.80
N LEU A 142 15.83 -5.92 -4.65
CA LEU A 142 17.22 -6.35 -4.43
C LEU A 142 17.38 -7.88 -4.62
N GLY A 143 16.44 -8.64 -4.06
CA GLY A 143 16.37 -10.08 -4.24
C GLY A 143 16.14 -10.48 -5.70
N TRP A 144 15.26 -9.76 -6.41
CA TRP A 144 15.02 -9.95 -7.84
C TRP A 144 16.26 -9.70 -8.68
N TYR A 145 17.00 -8.62 -8.38
CA TYR A 145 18.25 -8.30 -9.05
C TYR A 145 19.26 -9.46 -8.91
N TRP A 146 19.38 -10.05 -7.71
CA TRP A 146 20.36 -11.11 -7.46
C TRP A 146 19.96 -12.50 -8.01
N LYS A 147 18.71 -12.91 -7.86
CA LYS A 147 18.24 -14.29 -8.12
C LYS A 147 16.88 -14.35 -8.83
N ARG A 148 16.46 -13.29 -9.51
CA ARG A 148 15.15 -13.13 -10.17
C ARG A 148 14.01 -13.40 -9.18
N PHE A 149 12.85 -13.87 -9.64
CA PHE A 149 11.66 -14.09 -8.80
C PHE A 149 11.91 -14.96 -7.55
N LYS A 150 12.87 -15.88 -7.60
CA LYS A 150 13.27 -16.69 -6.43
C LYS A 150 13.88 -15.82 -5.34
N GLY A 151 14.79 -14.95 -5.73
CA GLY A 151 15.41 -14.00 -4.81
C GLY A 151 14.44 -12.93 -4.36
N ALA A 152 13.49 -12.52 -5.22
CA ALA A 152 12.44 -11.58 -4.84
C ALA A 152 11.61 -12.08 -3.66
N VAL A 153 11.22 -13.37 -3.68
CA VAL A 153 10.50 -13.99 -2.55
C VAL A 153 11.37 -14.02 -1.28
N ASP A 154 12.65 -14.38 -1.40
CA ASP A 154 13.58 -14.36 -0.26
C ASP A 154 13.68 -12.94 0.33
N GLY A 155 13.74 -11.92 -0.53
CA GLY A 155 13.78 -10.51 -0.15
C GLY A 155 12.50 -10.01 0.53
N ILE A 156 11.32 -10.38 0.00
CA ILE A 156 10.01 -10.04 0.60
C ILE A 156 9.88 -10.70 1.98
N ASN A 157 10.27 -11.97 2.11
CA ASN A 157 10.23 -12.66 3.41
C ASN A 157 11.19 -12.03 4.42
N LEU A 158 12.40 -11.64 3.98
CA LEU A 158 13.34 -10.90 4.80
C LEU A 158 12.79 -9.53 5.22
N ALA A 159 12.08 -8.84 4.34
CA ALA A 159 11.40 -7.58 4.65
C ALA A 159 10.38 -7.76 5.77
N SER A 160 9.56 -8.82 5.72
CA SER A 160 8.60 -9.13 6.78
C SER A 160 9.26 -9.38 8.13
N VAL A 161 10.42 -10.05 8.17
CA VAL A 161 11.18 -10.23 9.42
C VAL A 161 11.75 -8.90 9.91
N TYR A 162 12.33 -8.11 9.01
CA TYR A 162 12.89 -6.80 9.33
C TYR A 162 11.83 -5.82 9.86
N THR A 163 10.67 -5.74 9.22
CA THR A 163 9.58 -4.84 9.62
C THR A 163 8.97 -5.27 10.95
N ALA A 164 8.82 -6.58 11.18
CA ALA A 164 8.40 -7.12 12.47
C ALA A 164 9.41 -6.74 13.58
N TYR A 165 10.71 -6.93 13.35
CA TYR A 165 11.75 -6.52 14.29
C TYR A 165 11.74 -5.00 14.54
N TYR A 166 11.64 -4.20 13.48
CA TYR A 166 11.61 -2.75 13.57
C TYR A 166 10.47 -2.26 14.47
N PHE A 167 9.25 -2.77 14.28
CA PHE A 167 8.08 -2.33 15.05
C PHE A 167 8.00 -2.91 16.45
N THR A 168 8.59 -4.08 16.71
CA THR A 168 8.55 -4.73 18.03
C THR A 168 9.69 -4.31 18.94
N VAL A 169 10.89 -4.13 18.39
CA VAL A 169 12.11 -3.88 19.16
C VAL A 169 12.60 -2.46 18.94
N GLN A 170 13.02 -2.14 17.71
CA GLN A 170 13.76 -0.90 17.44
C GLN A 170 12.91 0.35 17.74
N LYS A 171 11.69 0.43 17.22
CA LYS A 171 10.82 1.60 17.43
C LYS A 171 10.50 1.84 18.91
N ARG A 172 10.38 0.76 19.70
CA ARG A 172 10.16 0.87 21.16
C ARG A 172 11.39 1.38 21.89
N LEU A 173 12.58 0.92 21.51
CA LEU A 173 13.83 1.26 22.19
C LEU A 173 14.36 2.65 21.82
N THR A 174 14.18 3.06 20.55
CA THR A 174 14.87 4.26 20.04
C THR A 174 14.04 5.55 20.15
N ASN A 175 12.77 5.49 20.58
CA ASN A 175 11.82 6.61 20.54
C ASN A 175 11.89 7.42 19.21
N ALA A 176 12.22 6.74 18.12
CA ALA A 176 12.54 7.40 16.87
C ALA A 176 11.29 8.15 16.41
N PRO A 177 11.37 9.48 16.19
CA PRO A 177 10.22 10.22 15.70
C PRO A 177 9.76 9.58 14.40
N THR A 178 8.44 9.40 14.28
CA THR A 178 7.78 8.83 13.10
C THR A 178 8.39 9.45 11.84
N THR A 179 8.98 8.60 11.00
CA THR A 179 9.69 9.00 9.76
C THR A 179 8.77 9.74 8.78
N ASP A 180 7.46 9.66 8.99
CA ASP A 180 6.46 10.38 8.20
C ASP A 180 6.54 11.90 8.43
N ARG A 181 6.73 12.61 7.32
CA ARG A 181 6.79 14.08 7.30
C ARG A 181 5.47 14.74 7.75
N ILE A 182 4.34 14.14 7.40
CA ILE A 182 3.01 14.59 7.84
C ILE A 182 2.75 13.94 9.20
N LYS A 183 2.81 14.75 10.26
CA LYS A 183 2.58 14.25 11.62
C LYS A 183 1.13 13.77 11.78
N PRO A 184 0.85 12.77 12.64
CA PRO A 184 -0.52 12.33 12.92
C PRO A 184 -1.46 13.47 13.32
N SER A 185 -0.94 14.49 14.03
CA SER A 185 -1.71 15.67 14.45
C SER A 185 -2.12 16.61 13.30
N GLN A 186 -1.50 16.48 12.13
CA GLN A 186 -1.79 17.30 10.94
C GLN A 186 -2.74 16.59 9.97
N ARG A 187 -3.08 15.32 10.24
CA ARG A 187 -3.93 14.49 9.38
C ARG A 187 -5.39 14.69 9.80
N PRO A 188 -6.31 14.95 8.87
CA PRO A 188 -7.74 14.83 9.13
C PRO A 188 -8.08 13.45 9.70
N LYS A 189 -9.13 13.33 10.52
CA LYS A 189 -9.56 12.01 11.03
C LYS A 189 -10.30 11.21 9.96
N SER A 190 -10.97 11.89 9.03
CA SER A 190 -11.63 11.31 7.86
C SER A 190 -11.53 12.24 6.66
N LEU A 191 -11.79 11.70 5.47
CA LEU A 191 -11.91 12.52 4.26
C LEU A 191 -13.09 13.50 4.34
N GLU A 192 -14.16 13.14 5.05
CA GLU A 192 -15.33 14.02 5.23
C GLU A 192 -14.96 15.28 6.04
N GLU A 193 -14.22 15.14 7.15
CA GLU A 193 -13.71 16.27 7.93
C GLU A 193 -12.77 17.17 7.09
N ALA A 194 -12.01 16.56 6.18
CA ALA A 194 -11.13 17.28 5.27
C ALA A 194 -11.90 18.07 4.20
N GLU A 195 -12.99 17.51 3.66
CA GLU A 195 -13.89 18.19 2.71
C GLU A 195 -14.63 19.34 3.39
N GLU A 196 -15.12 19.17 4.62
CA GLU A 196 -15.74 20.23 5.41
C GLU A 196 -14.78 21.40 5.68
N THR A 197 -13.54 21.09 6.08
CA THR A 197 -12.51 22.11 6.35
C THR A 197 -12.13 22.88 5.09
N LYS A 198 -12.13 22.23 3.91
CA LYS A 198 -11.87 22.89 2.62
C LYS A 198 -13.03 23.74 2.13
N ASN A 199 -14.26 23.35 2.45
CA ASN A 199 -15.46 24.09 2.05
C ASN A 199 -15.74 25.28 2.97
N PHE A 200 -15.22 25.29 4.20
CA PHE A 200 -15.44 26.37 5.17
C PHE A 200 -14.98 27.76 4.69
N PRO A 201 -13.78 27.94 4.11
CA PRO A 201 -13.35 29.23 3.56
C PRO A 201 -14.21 29.68 2.38
N PHE A 202 -14.63 28.74 1.53
CA PHE A 202 -15.51 29.02 0.39
C PHE A 202 -16.89 29.48 0.87
N LEU A 203 -17.49 28.79 1.83
CA LEU A 203 -18.78 29.17 2.42
C LEU A 203 -18.72 30.53 3.12
N VAL A 204 -17.62 30.83 3.81
CA VAL A 204 -17.39 32.15 4.43
C VAL A 204 -17.24 33.24 3.37
N GLN A 205 -16.57 32.96 2.26
CA GLN A 205 -16.41 33.91 1.16
C GLN A 205 -17.73 34.16 0.42
N THR A 206 -18.50 33.12 0.12
CA THR A 206 -19.84 33.24 -0.49
C THR A 206 -20.81 33.98 0.44
N ALA A 207 -20.75 33.71 1.76
CA ALA A 207 -21.55 34.44 2.74
C ALA A 207 -21.15 35.92 2.86
N ALA A 208 -19.86 36.24 2.75
CA ALA A 208 -19.36 37.61 2.74
C ALA A 208 -19.77 38.37 1.47
N GLU A 209 -19.75 37.72 0.31
CA GLU A 209 -20.22 38.28 -0.97
C GLU A 209 -21.74 38.49 -0.98
N SER A 210 -22.51 37.55 -0.44
CA SER A 210 -23.96 37.68 -0.26
C SER A 210 -24.34 38.84 0.68
N ARG A 211 -23.60 39.08 1.77
CA ARG A 211 -23.83 40.25 2.64
C ARG A 211 -23.50 41.57 1.94
N LYS A 212 -22.45 41.61 1.11
CA LYS A 212 -22.10 42.80 0.33
C LYS A 212 -23.15 43.12 -0.74
N SER A 213 -23.71 42.11 -1.41
CA SER A 213 -24.79 42.34 -2.38
C SER A 213 -26.07 42.83 -1.70
N LEU A 214 -26.45 42.25 -0.55
CA LEU A 214 -27.61 42.70 0.24
C LEU A 214 -27.47 44.16 0.73
N GLY A 215 -26.26 44.54 1.19
CA GLY A 215 -25.96 45.91 1.62
C GLY A 215 -26.01 46.92 0.47
N SER A 216 -25.57 46.52 -0.73
CA SER A 216 -25.66 47.34 -1.94
C SER A 216 -27.12 47.57 -2.36
N THR A 217 -27.96 46.54 -2.35
CA THR A 217 -29.39 46.65 -2.68
C THR A 217 -30.17 47.48 -1.66
N ALA A 218 -29.81 47.40 -0.37
CA ALA A 218 -30.42 48.23 0.67
C ALA A 218 -30.03 49.72 0.54
N SER A 219 -28.79 50.03 0.16
CA SER A 219 -28.32 51.41 -0.04
C SER A 219 -28.94 52.09 -1.27
N LEU A 220 -29.29 51.31 -2.31
CA LEU A 220 -29.93 51.80 -3.53
C LEU A 220 -31.40 52.18 -3.30
N ARG A 221 -32.08 51.54 -2.34
CA ARG A 221 -33.50 51.79 -2.03
C ARG A 221 -33.74 53.06 -1.20
N ILE A 222 -32.71 53.57 -0.52
CA ILE A 222 -32.79 54.77 0.33
C ILE A 222 -32.55 56.06 -0.47
N ARG A 223 -32.04 55.97 -1.72
CA ARG A 223 -31.77 57.13 -2.58
C ARG A 223 -32.91 57.50 -3.54
N THR A 224 -34.06 56.83 -3.49
CA THR A 224 -35.20 57.05 -4.41
C THR A 224 -36.49 57.41 -3.69
N SER A 225 -36.43 58.19 -2.60
CA SER A 225 -37.60 58.81 -1.97
C SER A 225 -37.41 60.31 -1.84
#